data_AF-A0A8K0CPB4-F1
#
_entry.id   AF-A0A8K0CPB4-F1
#
_cell.length_a   1.000
_cell.length_b   1.000
_cell.length_c   1.000
_cell.angle_alpha   90.00
_cell.angle_beta   90.00
_cell.angle_gamma   90.00
#
_symmetry.space_group_name_H-M   'P 1'
#
loop_
_entity.id
_entity.type
_entity.pdbx_description
1 polymer ?
#
loop_
_entity_poly.entity_id
_entity_poly.type
_entity_poly.pdbx_seq_one_letter_code
_entity_poly.pdbx_strand_id
1 'polypeptide(L)'
;CDYLSSVGGKDGTSLTNNIFKRCLTNQLASSFSFRGKGVKKPFVDLSLKSVVVGAVKKQFSGLTEREIEDHIKVCALKQKQ
;
A
#
# COMPACT_ATOMS: atom_id res chain seq x y z
N CYS A 1 -4.19 -0.88 -13.92
CA CYS A 1 -5.31 -1.31 -13.05
C CYS A 1 -6.09 -0.06 -12.71
N ASP A 2 -7.17 0.20 -13.45
CA ASP A 2 -7.71 1.56 -13.58
C ASP A 2 -8.63 1.93 -12.42
N TYR A 3 -9.28 0.93 -11.82
CA TYR A 3 -10.12 1.09 -10.64
C TYR A 3 -9.33 1.58 -9.41
N LEU A 4 -8.15 1.00 -9.13
CA LEU A 4 -7.38 1.38 -7.94
C LEU A 4 -6.75 2.77 -8.08
N SER A 5 -6.39 3.18 -9.29
CA SER A 5 -5.93 4.55 -9.55
C SER A 5 -7.05 5.59 -9.48
N SER A 6 -8.33 5.20 -9.61
CA SER A 6 -9.47 6.11 -9.49
C SER A 6 -10.00 6.25 -8.06
N VAL A 7 -9.43 5.52 -7.09
CA VAL A 7 -9.81 5.58 -5.67
C VAL A 7 -9.61 6.97 -5.08
N GLY A 8 -8.62 7.71 -5.58
CA GLY A 8 -8.33 9.07 -5.16
C GLY A 8 -7.64 9.19 -3.80
N GLY A 9 -7.20 10.40 -3.51
CA GLY A 9 -6.42 10.77 -2.33
C GLY A 9 -5.75 12.12 -2.58
N LYS A 10 -5.51 12.89 -1.51
CA LYS A 10 -4.87 14.21 -1.64
C LYS A 10 -3.39 14.09 -2.07
N ASP A 11 -2.76 12.99 -1.71
CA ASP A 11 -1.36 12.68 -1.93
C ASP A 11 -1.15 11.16 -2.08
N GLY A 12 0.08 10.76 -2.42
CA GLY A 12 0.44 9.36 -2.61
C GLY A 12 0.24 8.49 -1.36
N THR A 13 0.43 9.04 -0.16
CA THR A 13 0.19 8.32 1.11
C THR A 13 -1.30 8.03 1.29
N SER A 14 -2.14 9.04 1.07
CA SER A 14 -3.59 8.95 1.21
C SER A 14 -4.18 7.97 0.20
N LEU A 15 -3.75 8.03 -1.06
CA LEU A 15 -4.15 7.07 -2.08
C LEU A 15 -3.73 5.64 -1.72
N THR A 16 -2.47 5.45 -1.31
CA THR A 16 -1.97 4.15 -0.86
C THR A 16 -2.84 3.58 0.26
N ASN A 17 -3.14 4.39 1.29
CA ASN A 17 -4.01 3.97 2.39
C ASN A 17 -5.42 3.59 1.93
N ASN A 18 -6.00 4.37 1.01
CA ASN A 18 -7.34 4.12 0.49
C ASN A 18 -7.43 2.86 -0.37
N ILE A 19 -6.37 2.53 -1.12
CA ILE A 19 -6.23 1.26 -1.83
C ILE A 19 -6.16 0.11 -0.83
N PHE A 20 -5.32 0.22 0.20
CA PHE A 20 -5.18 -0.83 1.23
C PHE A 20 -6.50 -1.14 1.93
N LYS A 21 -7.28 -0.11 2.31
CA LYS A 21 -8.60 -0.30 2.93
C LYS A 21 -9.62 -1.03 2.04
N ARG A 22 -9.44 -1.03 0.72
CA ARG A 22 -10.30 -1.74 -0.24
C ARG A 22 -9.79 -3.14 -0.55
N CYS A 23 -8.47 -3.35 -0.53
CA CYS A 23 -7.87 -4.63 -0.87
C CYS A 23 -7.69 -5.57 0.33
N LEU A 24 -7.55 -5.04 1.54
CA LEU A 24 -7.22 -5.81 2.74
C LEU A 24 -8.17 -5.45 3.89
N THR A 25 -8.64 -6.48 4.61
CA THR A 25 -9.29 -6.29 5.90
C THR A 25 -8.24 -5.97 6.97
N ASN A 26 -8.68 -5.35 8.07
CA ASN A 26 -7.76 -5.02 9.17
C ASN A 26 -7.08 -6.26 9.75
N GLN A 27 -7.84 -7.36 9.88
CA GLN A 27 -7.32 -8.64 10.33
C GLN A 27 -6.25 -9.19 9.38
N LEU A 28 -6.49 -9.16 8.08
CA LEU A 28 -5.50 -9.61 7.11
C LEU A 28 -4.25 -8.73 7.14
N ALA A 29 -4.41 -7.41 7.12
CA ALA A 29 -3.30 -6.47 7.16
C ALA A 29 -2.43 -6.61 8.42
N SER A 30 -3.02 -6.97 9.57
CA SER A 30 -2.29 -7.21 10.82
C SER A 30 -1.27 -8.37 10.71
N SER A 31 -1.50 -9.30 9.78
CA SER A 31 -0.64 -10.46 9.52
C SER A 31 0.57 -10.14 8.63
N PHE A 32 0.65 -8.93 8.09
CA PHE A 32 1.73 -8.50 7.21
C PHE A 32 2.51 -7.32 7.78
N SER A 33 3.78 -7.23 7.39
CA SER A 33 4.59 -6.02 7.49
C SER A 33 5.39 -5.87 6.20
N PHE A 34 5.96 -4.69 5.94
CA PHE A 34 6.58 -4.45 4.64
C PHE A 34 7.65 -5.50 4.26
N ARG A 35 8.64 -5.77 5.14
CA ARG A 35 9.69 -6.79 4.93
C ARG A 35 9.49 -8.09 5.71
N GLY A 36 8.38 -8.24 6.42
CA GLY A 36 8.23 -9.30 7.42
C GLY A 36 8.97 -8.93 8.71
N LYS A 37 8.33 -9.13 9.85
CA LYS A 37 8.94 -8.89 11.18
C LYS A 37 8.22 -9.73 12.23
N GLY A 38 8.97 -10.53 12.98
CA GLY A 38 8.39 -11.49 13.93
C GLY A 38 7.54 -12.51 13.18
N VAL A 39 6.28 -12.66 13.59
CA VAL A 39 5.30 -13.57 12.95
C VAL A 39 4.65 -13.00 11.69
N LYS A 40 4.91 -11.74 11.35
CA LYS A 40 4.27 -11.07 10.20
C LYS A 40 4.96 -11.44 8.90
N LYS A 41 4.16 -11.75 7.88
CA LYS A 41 4.64 -12.09 6.53
C LYS A 41 5.12 -10.83 5.76
N PRO A 42 6.09 -10.97 4.86
CA PRO A 42 6.57 -9.88 4.01
C PRO A 42 5.52 -9.49 2.97
N PHE A 43 5.09 -8.23 3.01
CA PHE A 43 4.20 -7.65 1.99
C PHE A 43 4.95 -7.38 0.67
N VAL A 44 6.24 -7.05 0.75
CA VAL A 44 7.07 -6.73 -0.43
C VAL A 44 7.11 -7.87 -1.47
N ASP A 45 6.92 -9.12 -1.02
CA ASP A 45 6.93 -10.30 -1.88
C ASP A 45 5.56 -10.59 -2.52
N LEU A 46 4.50 -9.88 -2.11
CA LEU A 46 3.17 -10.05 -2.69
C LEU A 46 3.05 -9.31 -4.02
N SER A 47 2.38 -9.93 -5.01
CA SER A 47 2.01 -9.25 -6.26
C SER A 47 1.14 -8.01 -6.04
N LEU A 48 0.46 -7.91 -4.89
CA LEU A 48 -0.29 -6.71 -4.52
C LEU A 48 0.62 -5.46 -4.42
N LYS A 49 1.91 -5.62 -4.08
CA LYS A 49 2.87 -4.51 -4.06
C LYS A 49 2.99 -3.83 -5.43
N SER A 50 3.18 -4.61 -6.50
CA SER A 50 3.34 -4.04 -7.84
C SER A 50 2.05 -3.38 -8.33
N VAL A 51 0.89 -3.94 -7.96
CA VAL A 51 -0.42 -3.34 -8.25
C VAL A 51 -0.60 -2.00 -7.57
N VAL A 52 -0.26 -1.88 -6.28
CA VAL A 52 -0.33 -0.61 -5.54
C VAL A 52 0.63 0.41 -6.15
N VAL A 53 1.88 0.02 -6.40
CA VAL A 53 2.87 0.92 -7.01
C VAL A 53 2.39 1.43 -8.37
N GLY A 54 1.87 0.55 -9.22
CA GLY A 54 1.33 0.93 -10.53
C GLY A 54 0.13 1.89 -10.42
N ALA A 55 -0.79 1.63 -9.48
CA ALA A 55 -1.94 2.51 -9.27
C ALA A 55 -1.53 3.91 -8.78
N VAL A 56 -0.57 3.99 -7.85
CA VAL A 56 -0.08 5.27 -7.31
C VAL A 56 0.72 6.03 -8.36
N LYS A 57 1.63 5.38 -9.09
CA LYS A 57 2.37 6.02 -10.20
C LYS A 57 1.44 6.53 -11.30
N LYS A 58 0.35 5.83 -11.58
CA LYS A 58 -0.63 6.26 -12.59
C LYS A 58 -1.34 7.55 -12.20
N GLN A 59 -1.62 7.78 -10.91
CA GLN A 59 -2.24 9.02 -10.43
C GLN A 59 -1.23 10.13 -10.12
N PHE A 60 -0.04 9.75 -9.63
CA PHE A 60 1.03 10.65 -9.22
C PHE A 60 2.33 10.26 -9.92
N SER A 61 2.46 10.65 -11.18
CA SER A 61 3.59 10.28 -12.05
C SER A 61 4.96 10.79 -11.59
N GLY A 62 4.99 11.82 -10.72
CA GLY A 62 6.22 12.35 -10.13
C GLY A 62 6.79 11.53 -8.97
N LEU A 63 6.05 10.54 -8.45
CA LEU A 63 6.52 9.71 -7.34
C LEU A 63 7.39 8.56 -7.82
N THR A 64 8.55 8.42 -7.19
CA THR A 64 9.43 7.26 -7.36
C THR A 64 8.83 6.03 -6.69
N GLU A 65 9.27 4.85 -7.14
CA GLU A 65 8.88 3.60 -6.50
C GLU A 65 9.26 3.55 -5.02
N ARG A 66 10.44 4.09 -4.68
CA ARG A 66 10.94 4.15 -3.31
C ARG A 66 10.03 4.96 -2.40
N GLU A 67 9.58 6.13 -2.84
CA GLU A 67 8.62 6.96 -2.08
C GLU A 67 7.30 6.23 -1.86
N ILE A 68 6.82 5.50 -2.88
CA ILE A 68 5.58 4.72 -2.75
C ILE A 68 5.77 3.54 -1.80
N GLU A 69 6.91 2.85 -1.84
CA GLU A 69 7.25 1.81 -0.87
C GLU A 69 7.32 2.38 0.55
N ASP A 70 7.83 3.60 0.72
CA ASP A 70 7.84 4.29 2.02
C ASP A 70 6.41 4.61 2.49
N HIS A 71 5.50 5.02 1.60
CA HIS A 71 4.08 5.14 1.92
C HIS A 71 3.47 3.79 2.36
N ILE A 72 3.79 2.70 1.66
CA ILE A 72 3.31 1.35 2.00
C ILE A 72 3.82 0.94 3.39
N LYS A 73 5.10 1.18 3.72
CA LYS A 73 5.66 0.90 5.06
C LYS A 73 4.87 1.62 6.14
N VAL A 74 4.55 2.90 5.94
CA VAL A 74 3.78 3.70 6.89
C VAL A 74 2.34 3.18 7.02
N CYS A 75 1.68 2.86 5.91
CA CYS A 75 0.30 2.36 5.90
C CYS A 75 0.15 0.96 6.52
N ALA A 76 1.02 0.02 6.17
CA ALA A 76 0.98 -1.35 6.69
C ALA A 76 1.23 -1.44 8.22
N LEU A 77 1.77 -0.37 8.82
CA LEU A 77 2.07 -0.30 10.26
C LEU A 77 1.03 0.49 11.09
N LYS A 78 0.03 1.12 10.46
CA LYS A 78 -0.91 2.06 11.14
C LYS A 78 -2.34 1.55 11.32
N GLN A 79 -2.60 0.26 11.16
CA GLN A 79 -3.91 -0.31 11.44
C GLN A 79 -4.13 -0.32 12.96
N LYS A 80 -4.67 0.77 13.51
CA LYS A 80 -5.05 0.89 14.92
C LYS A 80 -6.05 -0.23 15.26
N GLN A 81 -5.76 -0.91 16.37
CA GLN A 81 -6.71 -1.76 17.10
C GLN A 81 -8.01 -1.00 17.39
#